data_AF-A0A919H2K2-F1
#
_entry.id   AF-A0A919H2K2-F1
#
_cell.length_a   1.000
_cell.length_b   1.000
_cell.length_c   1.000
_cell.angle_alpha   90.00
_cell.angle_beta   90.00
_cell.angle_gamma   90.00
#
_symmetry.space_group_name_H-M   'P 1'
#
loop_
_entity.id
_entity.type
_entity.pdbx_description
1 polymer ?
#
loop_
_entity_poly.entity_id
_entity_poly.type
_entity_poly.pdbx_seq_one_letter_code
_entity_poly.pdbx_strand_id
1 'polypeptide(L)' 'MVTTLEGPLWLSAIRDAFSRRVVAWETSAPAEADLVLTSLEYALASRDVTPASSFTRRTTAVNTRP' A
#
# COMPACT_ATOMS: atom_id res chain seq x y z
N MET A 1 8.22 26.55 -21.48
CA MET A 1 7.88 25.20 -21.96
C MET A 1 9.07 24.31 -21.64
N VAL A 2 8.96 23.44 -20.62
CA VAL A 2 10.04 22.52 -20.26
C VAL A 2 9.96 21.32 -21.19
N THR A 3 10.99 21.13 -22.00
CA THR A 3 11.16 19.96 -22.88
C THR A 3 11.92 18.89 -22.12
N THR A 4 11.22 18.02 -21.38
CA THR A 4 11.86 16.82 -20.79
C THR A 4 11.82 15.72 -21.84
N LEU A 5 12.95 15.53 -22.51
CA LEU A 5 13.13 14.74 -23.73
C LEU A 5 13.10 13.20 -23.53
N GLU A 6 12.20 12.58 -22.75
CA GLU A 6 12.29 11.12 -22.47
C GLU A 6 10.93 10.41 -22.26
N GLY A 7 9.92 10.68 -23.10
CA GLY A 7 8.67 9.89 -23.12
C GLY A 7 7.67 10.18 -21.99
N PRO A 8 6.55 9.42 -21.91
CA PRO A 8 5.50 9.63 -20.92
C PRO A 8 5.98 9.30 -19.50
N LEU A 9 5.80 10.24 -18.56
CA LEU A 9 6.04 10.00 -17.13
C LEU A 9 4.79 9.42 -16.48
N TRP A 10 4.92 8.26 -15.84
CA TRP A 10 3.85 7.60 -15.12
C TRP A 10 3.95 7.88 -13.62
N LEU A 11 2.79 8.04 -12.98
CA LEU A 11 2.66 8.34 -11.55
C LEU A 11 1.80 7.25 -10.90
N SER A 12 2.36 6.56 -9.90
CA SER A 12 1.58 5.76 -8.96
C SER A 12 1.31 6.60 -7.71
N ALA A 13 0.08 6.54 -7.21
CA ALA A 13 -0.31 7.19 -5.96
C ALA A 13 -1.25 6.30 -5.15
N ILE A 14 -0.87 6.01 -3.91
CA ILE A 14 -1.68 5.24 -2.98
C ILE A 14 -2.49 6.21 -2.14
N ARG A 15 -3.82 6.02 -2.13
CA ARG A 15 -4.75 6.83 -1.36
C ARG A 15 -5.33 6.01 -0.22
N ASP A 16 -5.41 6.61 0.94
CA ASP A 16 -6.20 6.09 2.04
C ASP A 16 -7.70 6.27 1.76
N ALA A 17 -8.46 5.18 1.82
CA ALA A 17 -9.87 5.15 1.44
C ALA A 17 -10.77 5.93 2.40
N PHE A 18 -10.37 6.08 3.66
CA PHE A 18 -11.19 6.71 4.70
C PHE A 18 -10.94 8.21 4.81
N SER A 19 -9.68 8.63 4.77
CA SER A 19 -9.25 10.04 4.89
C SER A 19 -9.10 10.74 3.55
N ARG A 20 -9.16 10.01 2.43
CA ARG A 20 -8.93 10.50 1.06
C ARG A 20 -7.56 11.16 0.87
N ARG A 21 -6.59 10.89 1.76
CA ARG A 21 -5.23 11.42 1.70
C ARG A 21 -4.34 10.52 0.85
N VAL A 22 -3.42 11.11 0.11
CA VAL A 22 -2.33 10.37 -0.55
C VAL A 22 -1.30 10.03 0.52
N VAL A 23 -1.06 8.73 0.72
CA VAL A 23 -0.11 8.23 1.73
C VAL A 23 1.27 7.93 1.15
N ALA A 24 1.33 7.69 -0.17
CA ALA A 24 2.56 7.46 -0.89
C ALA A 24 2.38 7.79 -2.37
N TRP A 25 3.47 8.14 -3.04
CA TRP A 25 3.49 8.36 -4.47
C TRP A 25 4.89 8.08 -5.03
N GLU A 26 4.93 7.72 -6.30
CA GLU A 26 6.19 7.45 -7.01
C GLU A 26 6.02 7.69 -8.51
N THR A 27 7.09 8.08 -9.19
CA THR A 27 7.10 8.38 -10.62
C THR A 27 8.16 7.59 -11.35
N SER A 28 7.81 7.01 -12.50
CA SER A 28 8.76 6.30 -13.36
C SER A 28 8.46 6.53 -14.85
N ALA A 29 9.48 6.36 -15.69
CA ALA A 29 9.36 6.49 -17.14
C ALA A 29 8.57 5.32 -17.77
N PRO A 30 8.75 4.05 -17.33
CA PRO A 30 7.82 2.97 -17.68
C PRO A 30 6.64 2.84 -16.71
N ALA A 31 5.49 2.41 -17.26
CA ALA A 31 4.30 2.02 -16.49
C ALA A 31 4.42 0.54 -16.05
N GLU A 32 5.22 0.28 -15.02
CA GLU A 32 5.47 -1.08 -14.53
C GLU A 32 4.76 -1.36 -13.19
N ALA A 33 4.51 -2.64 -12.91
CA ALA A 33 3.92 -3.06 -11.64
C ALA A 33 4.82 -2.71 -10.44
N ASP A 34 6.14 -2.69 -10.63
CA ASP A 34 7.11 -2.32 -9.60
C ASP A 34 6.97 -0.88 -9.12
N LEU A 35 6.51 0.03 -9.99
CA LEU A 35 6.18 1.41 -9.62
C LEU A 35 5.01 1.47 -8.62
N VAL A 36 4.01 0.61 -8.82
CA VAL A 36 2.87 0.52 -7.89
C VAL A 36 3.30 -0.17 -6.60
N LEU A 37 4.09 -1.24 -6.70
CA LEU A 37 4.56 -2.01 -5.56
C LEU A 37 5.41 -1.15 -4.62
N THR A 38 6.36 -0.40 -5.16
CA THR A 38 7.27 0.45 -4.37
C THR A 38 6.50 1.57 -3.64
N SER A 39 5.56 2.22 -4.34
CA SER A 39 4.65 3.19 -3.71
C SER A 39 3.75 2.56 -2.62
N LEU A 40 3.32 1.30 -2.79
CA LEU A 40 2.52 0.58 -1.81
C LEU A 40 3.34 0.17 -0.58
N GLU A 41 4.57 -0.30 -0.77
CA GLU A 41 5.48 -0.63 0.33
C GLU A 41 5.79 0.61 1.18
N TYR A 42 6.03 1.75 0.55
CA TYR A 42 6.18 3.02 1.26
C TYR A 42 4.92 3.41 2.03
N ALA A 43 3.73 3.22 1.45
CA ALA A 43 2.47 3.48 2.13
C ALA A 43 2.27 2.58 3.36
N LEU A 44 2.68 1.31 3.28
CA LEU A 44 2.59 0.36 4.40
C LEU A 44 3.61 0.66 5.49
N ALA A 45 4.86 0.99 5.11
CA ALA A 45 5.93 1.32 6.05
C ALA A 45 5.69 2.64 6.78
N SER A 46 5.05 3.62 6.12
CA SER A 46 4.70 4.91 6.72
C SER A 46 3.48 4.84 7.64
N ARG A 47 2.69 3.77 7.57
CA ARG A 47 1.55 3.58 8.47
C ARG A 47 2.08 3.08 9.82
N ASP A 48 1.85 3.86 10.87
CA ASP A 48 1.99 3.39 12.24
C ASP A 48 0.85 2.40 12.52
N VAL A 49 1.07 1.12 12.18
CA VAL A 49 0.17 0.07 12.62
C VAL A 49 0.45 -0.10 14.10
N THR A 50 -0.36 0.51 14.96
CA THR A 50 -0.56 -0.11 16.26
C THR A 50 -1.15 -1.49 15.96
N PRO A 51 -0.42 -2.62 16.15
CA PRO A 51 -1.06 -3.91 16.02
C PRO A 51 -2.16 -3.92 17.06
N ALA A 52 -3.42 -3.93 16.62
CA ALA A 52 -4.53 -4.08 17.54
C ALA A 52 -4.24 -5.35 18.36
N SER A 53 -3.94 -5.17 19.64
CA SER A 53 -3.45 -6.20 20.57
C SER A 53 -4.47 -7.31 20.85
N SER A 54 -5.45 -7.53 19.97
CA SER A 54 -6.59 -8.39 20.23
C SER A 54 -7.28 -8.87 18.95
N PHE A 55 -6.54 -9.24 17.90
CA PHE A 55 -7.06 -10.28 17.00
C PHE A 55 -6.83 -11.66 17.65
N THR A 56 -7.48 -11.90 18.79
CA THR A 56 -7.64 -13.25 19.32
C THR A 56 -8.56 -13.99 18.36
N ARG A 57 -7.96 -14.83 17.51
CA ARG A 57 -8.65 -15.80 16.69
C ARG A 57 -9.48 -16.67 17.64
N ARG A 58 -10.78 -16.39 17.79
CA ARG A 58 -11.72 -17.32 18.42
C ARG A 58 -11.88 -18.49 17.47
N THR A 59 -10.93 -19.43 17.53
CA THR A 59 -11.15 -20.77 17.01
C THR A 59 -12.11 -21.43 17.98
N THR A 60 -13.37 -21.55 17.59
CA THR A 60 -14.29 -22.47 18.27
C THR A 60 -13.67 -23.86 18.17
N ALA A 61 -13.04 -24.32 19.26
CA ALA A 61 -12.67 -25.72 19.40
C ALA A 61 -13.98 -26.49 19.48
N VAL A 62 -14.44 -26.99 18.33
CA VAL A 62 -15.52 -27.97 18.31
C VAL A 62 -14.96 -29.22 19.01
N ASN A 63 -15.62 -29.53 20.11
CA ASN A 63 -15.42 -30.66 20.99
C ASN A 63 -15.31 -31.99 20.22
N THR A 64 -14.22 -32.73 20.44
CA THR A 64 -14.30 -34.18 20.56
C THR A 64 -13.29 -34.65 21.61
N ARG A 65 -13.78 -34.80 22.85
CA ARG A 65 -13.13 -35.59 23.92
C ARG A 65 -13.49 -37.09 23.78
N PRO A 66 -12.69 -37.99 24.38
CA PRO A 66 -12.27 -39.28 23.83
C PRO A 66 -13.35 -40.36 23.76
#